data_AF-A0A0D7BDZ3-F1
#
_entry.id   AF-A0A0D7BDZ3-F1
#
_cell.length_a   1.000
_cell.length_b   1.000
_cell.length_c   1.000
_cell.angle_alpha   90.00
_cell.angle_beta   90.00
_cell.angle_gamma   90.00
#
_symmetry.space_group_name_H-M   'P 1'
#
loop_
_entity.id
_entity.type
_entity.pdbx_description
1 polymer ?
#
loop_
_entity_poly.entity_id
_entity_poly.type
_entity_poly.pdbx_seq_one_letter_code
_entity_poly.pdbx_strand_id
1 'polypeptide(L)'
;MSNAIEVHDSSLISLDLLKAYFTCARRIRLGQECGYQKPGPCVECCTHKQRCDRGEGLRVAKDIKNMEMLLSLTDSVKERKDEQLVMARNVRKVVKRLGKKHARMLKYYELYMKTKKALAAEEVKAATWKAEARSLKAELLEARAQIAELQSAGSPSITRSVRKPAK
;
A
#
# COMPACT_ATOMS: atom_id res chain seq x y z
N MET A 1 13.89 22.51 65.90
CA MET A 1 13.41 21.14 65.65
C MET A 1 14.30 20.55 64.58
N SER A 2 15.33 19.84 65.02
CA SER A 2 16.41 19.35 64.17
C SER A 2 16.22 17.84 64.05
N ASN A 3 15.66 17.38 62.92
CA ASN A 3 15.53 15.96 62.63
C ASN A 3 16.92 15.40 62.34
N ALA A 4 17.51 14.73 63.33
CA ALA A 4 18.64 13.86 63.13
C ALA A 4 18.18 12.64 62.33
N ILE A 5 18.69 12.49 61.12
CA ILE A 5 18.51 11.29 60.31
C ILE A 5 19.46 10.25 60.90
N GLU A 6 18.94 9.32 61.68
CA GLU A 6 19.65 8.12 62.08
C GLU A 6 19.81 7.22 60.85
N VAL A 7 21.00 7.25 60.26
CA VAL A 7 21.39 6.29 59.22
C VAL A 7 21.64 4.96 59.92
N HIS A 8 20.68 4.05 59.81
CA HIS A 8 20.85 2.67 60.29
C HIS A 8 21.92 1.94 59.45
N ASP A 9 23.11 1.81 60.04
CA ASP A 9 24.30 1.11 59.52
C ASP A 9 24.19 -0.43 59.62
N SER A 10 23.01 -1.00 59.42
CA SER A 10 22.71 -2.40 59.74
C SER A 10 22.88 -3.41 58.59
N SER A 11 23.83 -3.18 57.67
CA SER A 11 24.25 -4.23 56.73
C SER A 11 25.69 -4.08 56.24
N LEU A 12 26.62 -3.76 57.15
CA LEU A 12 28.05 -3.90 56.85
C LEU A 12 28.35 -5.40 56.70
N ILE A 13 28.39 -5.85 55.44
CA ILE A 13 28.91 -7.17 55.07
C ILE A 13 30.27 -7.35 55.76
N SER A 14 30.41 -8.40 56.57
CA SER A 14 31.68 -8.63 57.27
C SER A 14 32.81 -8.77 56.25
N LEU A 15 34.00 -8.28 56.60
CA LEU A 15 35.17 -8.34 55.73
C LEU A 15 35.44 -9.78 55.26
N ASP A 16 35.20 -10.76 56.12
CA ASP A 16 35.35 -12.18 55.82
C ASP A 16 34.32 -12.68 54.79
N LEU A 17 33.07 -12.23 54.89
CA LEU A 17 32.04 -12.53 53.90
C LEU A 17 32.40 -11.88 52.55
N LEU A 18 32.90 -10.64 52.58
CA LEU A 18 33.37 -9.92 51.39
C LEU A 18 34.54 -10.67 50.73
N LYS A 19 35.51 -11.14 51.51
CA LYS A 19 36.65 -11.95 51.01
C LYS A 19 36.19 -13.29 50.43
N ALA A 20 35.23 -13.98 51.03
CA ALA A 20 34.62 -15.18 50.46
C ALA A 20 33.91 -14.87 49.12
N TYR A 21 33.31 -13.68 49.01
CA TYR A 21 32.71 -13.17 47.78
C TYR A 21 33.70 -12.68 46.72
N PHE A 22 35.01 -12.60 46.94
CA PHE A 22 35.97 -12.22 45.89
C PHE A 22 37.04 -13.28 45.62
N THR A 23 37.06 -14.36 46.41
CA THR A 23 38.02 -15.46 46.25
C THR A 23 37.52 -16.56 45.33
N CYS A 24 38.41 -17.16 44.53
CA CYS A 24 38.10 -18.40 43.82
C CYS A 24 38.38 -19.61 44.73
N ALA A 25 37.64 -20.71 44.57
CA ALA A 25 37.73 -21.89 45.45
C ALA A 25 39.15 -22.49 45.54
N ARG A 26 39.98 -22.26 44.53
CA ARG A 26 41.41 -22.63 44.56
C ARG A 26 42.22 -21.74 45.51
N ARG A 27 42.01 -20.43 45.46
CA ARG A 27 42.70 -19.47 46.35
C ARG A 27 42.22 -19.61 47.80
N ILE A 28 40.93 -19.93 48.00
CA ILE A 28 40.38 -20.33 49.31
C ILE A 28 41.15 -21.53 49.86
N ARG A 29 41.35 -22.59 49.06
CA ARG A 29 42.13 -23.78 49.47
C ARG A 29 43.60 -23.48 49.80
N LEU A 30 44.16 -22.44 49.19
CA LEU A 30 45.54 -22.01 49.40
C LEU A 30 45.68 -20.94 50.50
N GLY A 31 44.58 -20.48 51.10
CA GLY A 31 44.58 -19.39 52.09
C GLY A 31 45.05 -18.05 51.53
N GLN A 32 44.92 -17.83 50.23
CA GLN A 32 45.43 -16.64 49.54
C GLN A 32 44.30 -15.75 49.04
N GLU A 33 44.57 -14.44 48.99
CA GLU A 33 43.66 -13.49 48.37
C GLU A 33 43.66 -13.65 46.85
N CYS A 34 42.55 -13.24 46.22
CA CYS A 34 42.30 -13.48 44.81
C CYS A 34 42.09 -12.14 44.10
N GLY A 35 43.03 -11.76 43.24
CA GLY A 35 42.93 -10.55 42.44
C GLY A 35 42.01 -10.75 41.25
N TYR A 36 40.78 -10.25 41.32
CA TYR A 36 39.90 -10.13 40.16
C TYR A 36 39.86 -8.69 39.65
N GLN A 37 40.18 -8.48 38.37
CA GLN A 37 40.12 -7.17 37.73
C GLN A 37 39.18 -7.13 36.51
N LYS A 38 38.90 -8.27 35.87
CA LYS A 38 38.08 -8.37 34.64
C LYS A 38 37.29 -9.69 34.60
N PRO A 39 36.25 -9.81 33.75
CA PRO A 39 35.59 -11.09 33.48
C PRO A 39 36.61 -12.10 32.94
N GLY A 40 36.94 -13.13 33.71
CA GLY A 40 38.03 -14.06 33.38
C GLY A 40 38.50 -14.88 34.58
N PRO A 41 39.57 -15.68 34.45
CA PRO A 41 40.26 -16.23 35.62
C PRO A 41 40.87 -15.09 36.45
N CYS A 42 41.02 -15.29 37.77
CA CYS A 42 41.76 -14.33 38.60
C CYS A 42 43.20 -14.18 38.10
N VAL A 43 43.84 -13.05 38.43
CA VAL A 43 45.20 -12.71 37.96
C VAL A 43 46.14 -13.88 38.21
N GLU A 44 46.08 -14.49 39.37
CA GLU A 44 47.03 -15.53 39.71
C GLU A 44 46.70 -16.88 39.03
N CYS A 45 45.42 -17.23 38.84
CA CYS A 45 45.07 -18.41 38.02
C CYS A 45 45.43 -18.19 36.55
N CYS A 46 45.34 -16.94 36.06
CA CYS A 46 45.76 -16.57 34.72
C CYS A 46 47.28 -16.72 34.55
N THR A 47 48.07 -16.18 35.48
CA THR A 47 49.54 -16.28 35.50
C THR A 47 50.00 -17.74 35.48
N HIS A 48 49.34 -18.61 36.24
CA HIS A 48 49.67 -20.03 36.28
C HIS A 48 49.01 -20.87 35.19
N LYS A 49 48.25 -20.28 34.25
CA LYS A 49 47.49 -20.97 33.20
C LYS A 49 46.57 -22.08 33.73
N GLN A 50 45.96 -21.85 34.89
CA GLN A 50 45.13 -22.84 35.59
C GLN A 50 43.66 -22.45 35.56
N ARG A 51 42.78 -23.44 35.63
CA ARG A 51 41.34 -23.19 35.70
C ARG A 51 40.98 -22.45 36.99
N CYS A 52 39.99 -21.59 36.86
CA CYS A 52 39.52 -20.73 37.92
C CYS A 52 38.01 -20.92 38.01
N ASP A 53 37.57 -21.66 39.03
CA ASP A 53 36.17 -22.14 39.17
C ASP A 53 35.15 -21.00 39.10
N ARG A 54 35.48 -19.85 39.70
CA ARG A 54 34.61 -18.67 39.67
C ARG A 54 34.64 -17.93 38.33
N GLY A 55 35.78 -17.89 37.66
CA GLY A 55 35.87 -17.40 36.29
C GLY A 55 35.09 -18.29 35.31
N GLU A 56 35.04 -19.60 35.57
CA GLU A 56 34.26 -20.59 34.82
C GLU A 56 32.76 -20.43 35.08
N GLY A 57 32.34 -20.28 36.34
CA GLY A 57 30.95 -20.00 36.69
C GLY A 57 30.38 -18.74 36.04
N LEU A 58 31.16 -17.65 35.99
CA LEU A 58 30.74 -16.41 35.31
C LEU A 58 30.63 -16.57 33.79
N ARG A 59 31.49 -17.40 33.16
CA ARG A 59 31.38 -17.71 31.73
C ARG A 59 30.13 -18.55 31.45
N VAL A 60 29.94 -19.62 32.21
CA VAL A 60 28.75 -20.48 32.08
C VAL A 60 27.47 -19.69 32.30
N ALA A 61 27.40 -18.82 33.31
CA ALA A 61 26.23 -17.97 33.56
C ALA A 61 25.95 -16.99 32.40
N LYS A 62 27.00 -16.43 31.78
CA LYS A 62 26.87 -15.59 30.59
C LYS A 62 26.38 -16.42 29.38
N ASP A 63 26.92 -17.61 29.20
CA ASP A 63 26.54 -18.51 28.10
C ASP A 63 25.09 -18.98 28.24
N ILE A 64 24.63 -19.29 29.45
CA ILE A 64 23.21 -19.60 29.73
C ILE A 64 22.32 -18.41 29.34
N LYS A 65 22.64 -17.20 29.78
CA LYS A 65 21.86 -15.99 29.41
C LYS A 65 21.84 -15.76 27.89
N ASN A 66 22.98 -15.97 27.23
CA ASN A 66 23.06 -15.86 25.77
C ASN A 66 22.18 -16.91 25.09
N MET A 67 22.17 -18.15 25.58
CA MET A 67 21.33 -19.23 25.06
C MET A 67 19.84 -18.93 25.26
N GLU A 68 19.43 -18.44 26.42
CA GLU A 68 18.06 -18.00 26.69
C GLU A 68 17.62 -16.89 25.72
N MET A 69 18.50 -15.90 25.51
CA MET A 69 18.25 -14.83 24.54
C MET A 69 18.12 -15.36 23.11
N LEU A 70 18.98 -16.29 22.70
CA LEU A 70 18.92 -16.89 21.37
C LEU A 70 17.64 -17.70 21.14
N LEU A 71 17.17 -18.44 22.15
CA LEU A 71 15.91 -19.16 22.08
C LEU A 71 14.73 -18.20 21.92
N SER A 72 14.68 -17.13 22.72
CA SER A 72 13.64 -16.09 22.61
C SER A 72 13.65 -15.41 21.23
N LEU A 73 14.82 -15.11 20.68
CA LEU A 73 14.95 -14.55 19.34
C LEU A 73 14.49 -15.55 18.26
N THR A 74 14.77 -16.84 18.45
CA THR A 74 14.36 -17.90 17.51
C THR A 74 12.84 -17.99 17.44
N ASP A 75 12.16 -17.94 18.58
CA ASP A 75 10.70 -17.97 18.62
C ASP A 75 10.09 -16.70 18.02
N SER A 76 10.65 -15.53 18.33
CA SER A 76 10.25 -14.25 17.73
C SER A 76 10.38 -14.25 16.19
N VAL A 77 11.44 -14.88 15.65
CA VAL A 77 11.65 -15.01 14.21
C VAL A 77 10.61 -15.95 13.59
N LYS A 78 10.27 -17.06 14.26
CA LYS A 78 9.21 -17.98 13.79
C LYS A 78 7.86 -17.28 13.73
N GLU A 79 7.48 -16.57 14.80
CA GLU A 79 6.21 -15.82 14.85
C GLU A 79 6.11 -14.82 13.71
N ARG A 80 7.14 -13.99 13.51
CA ARG A 80 7.18 -13.03 12.39
C ARG A 80 7.09 -13.71 11.03
N LYS A 81 7.72 -14.87 10.85
CA LYS A 81 7.63 -15.64 9.60
C LYS A 81 6.20 -16.12 9.36
N ASP A 82 5.51 -16.60 10.39
CA ASP A 82 4.13 -17.05 10.28
C ASP A 82 3.16 -15.90 9.99
N GLU A 83 3.36 -14.74 10.64
CA GLU A 83 2.63 -13.51 10.32
C GLU A 83 2.83 -13.07 8.87
N GLN A 84 4.07 -13.09 8.37
CA GLN A 84 4.38 -12.79 6.97
C GLN A 84 3.68 -13.76 6.01
N LEU A 85 3.62 -15.05 6.34
CA LEU A 85 2.91 -16.04 5.53
C LEU A 85 1.40 -15.76 5.47
N VAL A 86 0.78 -15.37 6.59
CA VAL A 86 -0.63 -14.97 6.63
C VAL A 86 -0.85 -13.70 5.81
N MET A 87 0.00 -12.69 5.99
CA MET A 87 -0.06 -11.45 5.21
C MET A 87 0.06 -11.71 3.71
N ALA A 88 1.00 -12.57 3.29
CA ALA A 88 1.18 -12.95 1.89
C ALA A 88 -0.06 -13.65 1.29
N ARG A 89 -0.78 -14.47 2.07
CA ARG A 89 -2.07 -15.04 1.62
C ARG A 89 -3.13 -13.96 1.44
N ASN A 90 -3.20 -12.99 2.35
CA ASN A 90 -4.16 -11.89 2.28
C ASN A 90 -3.87 -10.97 1.09
N VAL A 91 -2.61 -10.59 0.87
CA VAL A 91 -2.18 -9.82 -0.29
C VAL A 91 -2.57 -10.51 -1.59
N ARG A 92 -2.31 -11.81 -1.74
CA ARG A 92 -2.74 -12.59 -2.92
C ARG A 92 -4.26 -12.54 -3.15
N LYS A 93 -5.07 -12.65 -2.09
CA LYS A 93 -6.54 -12.53 -2.19
C LYS A 93 -6.97 -11.12 -2.61
N VAL A 94 -6.32 -10.08 -2.11
CA VAL A 94 -6.62 -8.69 -2.47
C VAL A 94 -6.24 -8.41 -3.92
N VAL A 95 -5.02 -8.77 -4.34
CA VAL A 95 -4.54 -8.62 -5.72
C VAL A 95 -5.47 -9.31 -6.71
N LYS A 96 -5.90 -10.55 -6.42
CA LYS A 96 -6.86 -11.27 -7.27
C LYS A 96 -8.21 -10.55 -7.40
N ARG A 97 -8.72 -9.96 -6.30
CA ARG A 97 -9.95 -9.17 -6.30
C ARG A 97 -9.81 -7.87 -7.10
N LEU A 98 -8.69 -7.16 -6.90
CA LEU A 98 -8.37 -5.94 -7.65
C LEU A 98 -8.23 -6.22 -9.15
N GLY A 99 -7.56 -7.30 -9.54
CA GLY A 99 -7.46 -7.71 -10.95
C GLY A 99 -8.83 -7.94 -11.59
N LYS A 100 -9.75 -8.62 -10.90
CA LYS A 100 -11.13 -8.81 -11.38
C LYS A 100 -11.89 -7.49 -11.49
N LYS A 101 -11.76 -6.59 -10.51
CA LYS A 101 -12.40 -5.26 -10.55
C LYS A 101 -11.86 -4.42 -11.70
N HIS A 102 -10.54 -4.42 -11.89
CA HIS A 102 -9.87 -3.72 -12.98
C HIS A 102 -10.32 -4.22 -14.35
N ALA A 103 -10.39 -5.54 -14.56
CA ALA A 103 -10.90 -6.12 -15.81
C ALA A 103 -12.36 -5.71 -16.10
N ARG A 104 -13.22 -5.64 -15.08
CA ARG A 104 -14.60 -5.13 -15.24
C ARG A 104 -14.63 -3.65 -15.61
N MET A 105 -13.78 -2.85 -14.97
CA MET A 105 -13.60 -1.43 -15.26
C MET A 105 -13.18 -1.19 -16.70
N LEU A 106 -12.20 -1.96 -17.20
CA LEU A 106 -11.75 -1.88 -18.60
C LEU A 106 -12.89 -2.19 -19.58
N LYS A 107 -13.66 -3.26 -19.33
CA LYS A 107 -14.83 -3.59 -20.17
C LYS A 107 -15.86 -2.47 -20.19
N TYR A 108 -16.13 -1.84 -19.03
CA TYR A 108 -17.05 -0.71 -18.97
C TYR A 108 -16.52 0.49 -19.75
N TYR A 109 -15.23 0.78 -19.63
CA TYR A 109 -14.59 1.87 -20.37
C TYR A 109 -14.62 1.63 -21.89
N GLU A 110 -14.35 0.41 -22.35
CA GLU A 110 -14.48 0.03 -23.75
C GLU A 110 -15.90 0.23 -24.27
N LEU A 111 -16.91 -0.21 -23.51
CA LEU A 111 -18.31 -0.03 -23.86
C LEU A 111 -18.67 1.45 -23.94
N TYR A 112 -18.26 2.25 -22.94
CA TYR A 112 -18.47 3.69 -22.91
C TYR A 112 -17.84 4.40 -24.13
N MET A 113 -16.61 4.03 -24.49
CA MET A 113 -15.96 4.60 -25.66
C MET A 113 -16.65 4.20 -26.96
N LYS A 114 -17.16 2.96 -27.05
CA LYS A 114 -17.92 2.49 -28.22
C LYS A 114 -19.26 3.23 -28.36
N THR A 115 -20.00 3.40 -27.26
CA THR A 115 -21.29 4.12 -27.28
C THR A 115 -21.08 5.61 -27.59
N LYS A 116 -20.05 6.23 -27.02
CA LYS A 116 -19.69 7.63 -27.33
C LYS A 116 -19.39 7.84 -28.81
N LYS A 117 -18.63 6.92 -29.43
CA LYS A 117 -18.34 6.97 -30.87
C LYS A 117 -19.61 6.78 -31.72
N ALA A 118 -20.46 5.83 -31.34
CA ALA A 118 -21.72 5.59 -32.04
C ALA A 118 -22.64 6.82 -31.97
N LEU A 119 -22.76 7.43 -30.79
CA LEU A 119 -23.57 8.63 -30.60
C LEU A 119 -23.06 9.81 -31.42
N ALA A 120 -21.75 10.05 -31.44
CA ALA A 120 -21.14 11.07 -32.29
C ALA A 120 -21.42 10.82 -33.80
N ALA A 121 -21.39 9.56 -34.25
CA ALA A 121 -21.70 9.22 -35.64
C ALA A 121 -23.18 9.48 -35.98
N GLU A 122 -24.10 9.17 -35.08
CA GLU A 122 -25.53 9.48 -35.25
C GLU A 122 -25.81 10.99 -35.23
N GLU A 123 -25.11 11.76 -34.40
CA GLU A 123 -25.20 13.23 -34.41
C GLU A 123 -24.75 13.82 -35.76
N VAL A 124 -23.65 13.29 -36.33
CA VAL A 124 -23.18 13.71 -37.67
C VAL A 124 -24.21 13.35 -38.74
N LYS A 125 -24.76 12.14 -38.75
CA LYS A 125 -25.83 11.75 -39.70
C LYS A 125 -27.06 12.64 -39.56
N ALA A 126 -27.49 12.93 -38.34
CA ALA A 126 -28.63 13.81 -38.11
C ALA A 126 -28.34 15.23 -38.63
N ALA A 127 -27.10 15.71 -38.52
CA ALA A 127 -26.69 17.00 -39.08
C ALA A 127 -26.71 16.98 -40.62
N THR A 128 -26.24 15.91 -41.27
CA THR A 128 -26.27 15.79 -42.74
C THR A 128 -27.71 15.73 -43.25
N TRP A 129 -28.58 14.94 -42.62
CA TRP A 129 -30.00 14.84 -43.00
C TRP A 129 -30.72 16.18 -42.84
N LYS A 130 -30.41 16.94 -41.79
CA LYS A 130 -30.93 18.30 -41.61
C LYS A 130 -30.44 19.26 -42.71
N ALA A 131 -29.19 19.12 -43.16
CA ALA A 131 -28.64 19.93 -44.23
C ALA A 131 -29.31 19.59 -45.57
N GLU A 132 -29.45 18.31 -45.90
CA GLU A 132 -30.15 17.82 -47.11
C GLU A 132 -31.62 18.28 -47.13
N ALA A 133 -32.33 18.16 -46.01
CA ALA A 133 -33.71 18.62 -45.90
C ALA A 133 -33.84 20.15 -46.09
N ARG A 134 -32.82 20.93 -45.72
CA ARG A 134 -32.79 22.38 -45.99
C ARG A 134 -32.55 22.66 -47.49
N SER A 135 -31.62 21.95 -48.13
CA SER A 135 -31.36 22.06 -49.57
C SER A 135 -32.61 21.77 -50.38
N LEU A 136 -33.25 20.62 -50.13
CA LEU A 136 -34.47 20.22 -50.83
C LEU A 136 -35.63 21.21 -50.62
N LYS A 137 -35.73 21.82 -49.44
CA LYS A 137 -36.74 22.88 -49.20
C LYS A 137 -36.44 24.15 -50.01
N ALA A 138 -35.17 24.53 -50.15
CA ALA A 138 -34.78 25.67 -50.98
C ALA A 138 -35.07 25.39 -52.46
N GLU A 139 -34.67 24.23 -52.97
CA GLU A 139 -34.96 23.79 -54.34
C GLU A 139 -36.47 23.74 -54.63
N LEU A 140 -37.29 23.26 -53.69
CA LEU A 140 -38.75 23.27 -53.83
C LEU A 140 -39.33 24.70 -53.87
N LEU A 141 -38.77 25.64 -53.10
CA LEU A 141 -39.20 27.04 -53.14
C LEU A 141 -38.82 27.69 -54.47
N GLU A 142 -37.61 27.43 -54.97
CA GLU A 142 -37.16 27.90 -56.29
C GLU A 142 -38.03 27.33 -57.42
N ALA A 143 -38.29 26.03 -57.41
CA ALA A 143 -39.16 25.39 -58.39
C ALA A 143 -40.60 25.95 -58.34
N ARG A 144 -41.13 26.24 -57.14
CA ARG A 144 -42.43 26.90 -56.98
C ARG A 144 -42.44 28.33 -57.52
N ALA A 145 -41.38 29.09 -57.30
CA ALA A 145 -41.24 30.43 -57.84
C ALA A 145 -41.20 30.41 -59.37
N GLN A 146 -40.45 29.48 -59.97
CA GLN A 146 -40.41 29.28 -61.43
C GLN A 146 -41.78 28.89 -62.00
N ILE A 147 -42.53 28.01 -61.33
CA ILE A 147 -43.89 27.65 -61.74
C ILE A 147 -44.82 28.87 -61.69
N ALA A 148 -44.76 29.67 -60.61
CA ALA A 148 -45.57 30.88 -60.48
C ALA A 148 -45.24 31.91 -61.57
N GLU A 149 -43.95 32.07 -61.90
CA GLU A 149 -43.50 32.93 -63.00
C GLU A 149 -44.03 32.45 -64.36
N LEU A 150 -43.91 31.15 -64.66
CA LEU A 150 -44.47 30.56 -65.89
C LEU A 150 -46.00 30.67 -65.97
N GLN A 151 -46.71 30.52 -64.86
CA GLN A 151 -48.16 30.71 -64.79
C GLN A 151 -48.57 32.17 -65.01
N SER A 152 -47.77 33.13 -64.51
CA SER A 152 -47.99 34.56 -64.75
C SER A 152 -47.69 34.97 -66.20
N ALA A 153 -46.69 34.35 -66.82
CA ALA A 153 -46.36 34.55 -68.23
C ALA A 153 -47.35 33.85 -69.20
N GLY A 154 -48.05 32.82 -68.73
CA GLY A 154 -48.89 31.93 -69.52
C GLY A 154 -50.38 32.24 -69.56
N SER A 155 -50.82 33.48 -69.33
CA SER A 155 -52.23 33.87 -69.53
C SER A 155 -52.48 34.49 -70.91
N PRO A 156 -52.77 33.72 -71.98
CA PRO A 156 -53.42 34.28 -73.15
C PRO A 156 -54.86 34.60 -72.77
N SER A 157 -55.18 35.89 -72.83
CA SER A 157 -56.54 36.42 -72.88
C SER A 157 -57.32 35.72 -74.00
N ILE A 158 -58.08 34.67 -73.65
CA ILE A 158 -59.10 34.10 -74.55
C ILE A 158 -60.32 35.01 -74.44
N THR A 159 -60.35 36.07 -75.22
CA THR A 159 -61.59 36.81 -75.50
C THR A 159 -62.52 35.90 -76.31
N ARG A 160 -63.41 35.18 -75.62
CA ARG A 160 -64.44 34.36 -76.25
C ARG A 160 -65.53 35.27 -76.84
N SER A 161 -65.35 35.71 -78.09
CA SER A 161 -66.42 36.38 -78.84
C SER A 161 -67.51 35.36 -79.20
N VAL A 162 -68.66 35.44 -78.54
CA VAL A 162 -69.86 34.65 -78.89
C VAL A 162 -70.48 35.25 -80.16
N ARG A 163 -70.30 34.60 -81.32
CA ARG A 163 -71.11 34.90 -82.52
C ARG A 163 -72.47 34.20 -82.38
N LYS A 164 -73.55 34.98 -82.44
CA LYS A 164 -74.93 34.50 -82.61
C LYS A 164 -75.09 33.82 -83.98
N PRO A 165 -75.85 32.72 -84.10
CA PRO A 165 -76.24 32.19 -85.40
C PRO A 165 -77.37 33.04 -85.99
N ALA A 166 -77.26 33.37 -87.28
CA ALA A 166 -78.33 33.98 -88.05
C ALA A 166 -79.35 32.90 -88.46
N LYS A 167 -80.63 33.29 -88.50
CA LYS A 167 -81.76 32.51 -89.03
C LYS A 167 -81.65 32.36 -90.54
#